data_AF-A0A373DMW6-F1
#
_entry.id   AF-A0A373DMW6-F1
#
_cell.length_a   1.000
_cell.length_b   1.000
_cell.length_c   1.000
_cell.angle_alpha   90.00
_cell.angle_beta   90.00
_cell.angle_gamma   90.00
#
_symmetry.space_group_name_H-M   'P 1'
#
loop_
_entity.id
_entity.type
_entity.pdbx_description
1 polymer ?
#
loop_
_entity_poly.entity_id
_entity_poly.type
_entity_poly.pdbx_seq_one_letter_code
_entity_poly.pdbx_strand_id
1 'polypeptide(L)'
;MRGSILFVCTANVCRSPLMQYTFLSAAPDPGEWSVASAGVAAREGAPMCRIARALVRSEQERCSADAHRSAPLDDAGLQTDLVIAASRAERAALAQRSPEARWRVFTLSEAVLLGRYVETLEPCDATQPGTADQYAQLLDAQRGMLVVPRPQRRRRVLGLGERAHPLDIPDGHRRRRRAHTGALKRVRAEAAELSSQLASFRGAPAR
;
A
#
# COMPACT_ATOMS: atom_id res chain seq x y z
N MET A 1 1.46 -20.47 -0.60
CA MET A 1 1.56 -19.00 -0.50
C MET A 1 1.17 -18.40 -1.84
N ARG A 2 0.29 -17.40 -1.85
CA ARG A 2 -0.23 -16.69 -3.04
C ARG A 2 0.65 -15.53 -3.50
N GLY A 3 1.68 -15.17 -2.73
CA GLY A 3 2.70 -14.22 -3.15
C GLY A 3 3.21 -13.35 -2.01
N SER A 4 4.17 -12.51 -2.37
CA SER A 4 4.85 -11.58 -1.49
C SER A 4 4.40 -10.14 -1.75
N ILE A 5 4.21 -9.35 -0.69
CA ILE A 5 3.74 -7.95 -0.76
C ILE A 5 4.62 -7.08 0.15
N LEU A 6 5.13 -5.99 -0.40
CA LEU A 6 5.99 -5.05 0.33
C LEU A 6 5.32 -3.68 0.40
N PHE A 7 5.06 -3.21 1.62
CA PHE A 7 4.59 -1.85 1.86
C PHE A 7 5.73 -0.88 2.14
N VAL A 8 5.77 0.25 1.45
CA VAL A 8 6.89 1.20 1.51
C VAL A 8 6.41 2.62 1.85
N CYS A 9 7.05 3.26 2.81
CA CYS A 9 6.89 4.71 3.04
C CYS A 9 8.27 5.37 3.24
N THR A 10 8.32 6.62 3.68
CA THR A 10 9.61 7.31 3.87
C THR A 10 10.46 6.64 4.96
N ALA A 11 9.93 6.52 6.18
CA ALA A 11 10.71 6.19 7.37
C ALA A 11 10.33 4.84 8.03
N ASN A 12 9.37 4.11 7.46
CA ASN A 12 8.88 2.83 7.98
C ASN A 12 8.36 2.86 9.44
N VAL A 13 7.80 3.99 9.89
CA VAL A 13 7.27 4.13 11.26
C VAL A 13 5.77 4.43 11.33
N CYS A 14 5.13 4.82 10.22
CA CYS A 14 3.74 5.29 10.23
C CYS A 14 2.86 4.58 9.21
N ARG A 15 3.06 4.91 7.93
CA ARG A 15 2.14 4.54 6.84
C ARG A 15 2.33 3.07 6.46
N SER A 16 3.55 2.65 6.13
CA SER A 16 3.83 1.28 5.68
C SER A 16 3.60 0.20 6.75
N PRO A 17 3.98 0.32 8.04
CA PRO A 17 3.60 -0.68 9.03
C PRO A 17 2.09 -0.75 9.23
N LEU A 18 1.39 0.41 9.17
CA LEU A 18 -0.07 0.40 9.26
C LEU A 18 -0.71 -0.32 8.07
N MET A 19 -0.18 -0.16 6.85
CA MET A 19 -0.63 -0.92 5.70
C MET A 19 -0.44 -2.43 5.91
N GLN A 20 0.75 -2.86 6.30
CA GLN A 20 1.08 -4.27 6.56
C GLN A 20 0.11 -4.92 7.53
N TYR A 21 -0.05 -4.35 8.73
CA TYR A 21 -0.91 -4.95 9.75
C TYR A 21 -2.38 -4.89 9.36
N THR A 22 -2.84 -3.79 8.74
CA THR A 22 -4.23 -3.69 8.29
C THR A 22 -4.54 -4.67 7.17
N PHE A 23 -3.61 -4.87 6.25
CA PHE A 23 -3.75 -5.84 5.16
C PHE A 23 -3.90 -7.26 5.73
N LEU A 24 -2.99 -7.67 6.61
CA LEU A 24 -3.06 -8.97 7.27
C LEU A 24 -4.35 -9.15 8.09
N SER A 25 -4.84 -8.08 8.73
CA SER A 25 -6.11 -8.08 9.47
C SER A 25 -7.34 -8.33 8.61
N ALA A 26 -7.32 -7.78 7.40
CA ALA A 26 -8.45 -7.81 6.48
C ALA A 26 -8.40 -9.04 5.55
N ALA A 27 -7.29 -9.77 5.52
CA ALA A 27 -7.13 -10.98 4.75
C ALA A 27 -7.89 -12.14 5.44
N PRO A 28 -8.76 -12.88 4.73
CA PRO A 28 -9.42 -14.06 5.30
C PRO A 28 -8.41 -15.12 5.76
N ASP A 29 -7.39 -15.35 4.93
CA ASP A 29 -6.33 -16.32 5.17
C ASP A 29 -4.96 -15.61 5.11
N PRO A 30 -4.52 -14.92 6.18
CA PRO A 30 -3.30 -14.13 6.18
C PRO A 30 -2.04 -14.97 5.92
N GLY A 31 -2.07 -16.27 6.25
CA GLY A 31 -0.97 -17.21 6.00
C GLY A 31 -0.72 -17.51 4.52
N GLU A 32 -1.62 -17.10 3.62
CA GLU A 32 -1.39 -17.20 2.18
C GLU A 32 -0.37 -16.16 1.68
N TRP A 33 -0.13 -15.08 2.42
CA TRP A 33 0.64 -13.93 1.95
C TRP A 33 1.92 -13.73 2.77
N SER A 34 3.04 -13.50 2.10
CA SER A 34 4.26 -12.99 2.75
C SER A 34 4.22 -11.47 2.73
N VAL A 35 3.95 -10.83 3.86
CA VAL A 35 3.75 -9.37 3.92
C VAL A 35 4.80 -8.71 4.79
N ALA A 36 5.53 -7.77 4.21
CA ALA A 36 6.56 -6.99 4.89
C ALA A 36 6.35 -5.48 4.69
N SER A 37 7.08 -4.68 5.47
CA SER A 37 7.15 -3.24 5.23
C SER A 37 8.56 -2.70 5.40
N ALA A 38 8.93 -1.72 4.57
CA ALA A 38 10.23 -1.06 4.60
C ALA A 38 10.09 0.46 4.39
N GLY A 39 11.23 1.17 4.40
CA GLY A 39 11.24 2.60 4.11
C GLY A 39 12.44 3.03 3.28
N VAL A 40 12.19 3.92 2.31
CA VAL A 40 13.21 4.40 1.36
C VAL A 40 14.29 5.25 2.03
N ALA A 41 14.01 5.79 3.20
CA ALA A 41 14.93 6.57 4.04
C ALA A 41 14.74 6.20 5.52
N ALA A 42 14.41 4.94 5.81
CA ALA A 42 14.24 4.49 7.19
C ALA A 42 15.60 4.35 7.88
N ARG A 43 15.61 4.70 9.17
CA ARG A 43 16.66 4.26 10.09
C ARG A 43 16.21 2.95 10.69
N GLU A 44 17.14 2.03 10.91
CA GLU A 44 16.81 0.74 11.49
C GLU A 44 16.37 0.88 12.96
N GLY A 45 15.41 0.06 13.38
CA GLY A 45 15.10 -0.15 14.81
C GLY A 45 14.13 0.84 15.45
N ALA A 46 13.58 1.83 14.73
CA ALA A 46 12.62 2.76 15.32
C ALA A 46 11.24 2.10 15.52
N PRO A 47 10.55 2.36 16.65
CA PRO A 47 9.24 1.79 16.90
C PRO A 47 8.16 2.41 16.01
N MET A 48 7.03 1.71 15.87
CA MET A 48 5.86 2.25 15.19
C MET A 48 5.33 3.51 15.91
N CYS A 49 4.90 4.50 15.13
CA CYS A 49 4.30 5.73 15.63
C CYS A 49 3.05 5.41 16.45
N ARG A 50 2.93 6.04 17.62
CA ARG A 50 1.81 5.87 18.55
C ARG A 50 0.43 6.07 17.90
N ILE A 51 0.30 6.99 16.93
CA ILE A 51 -0.98 7.23 16.24
C ILE A 51 -1.30 6.09 15.28
N ALA A 52 -0.30 5.57 14.56
CA ALA A 52 -0.48 4.44 13.66
C ALA A 52 -0.81 3.17 14.45
N ARG A 53 -0.07 2.89 15.52
CA ARG A 53 -0.33 1.81 16.46
C ARG A 53 -1.76 1.83 16.99
N ALA A 54 -2.26 2.99 17.42
CA ALA A 54 -3.62 3.14 17.96
C ALA A 54 -4.74 2.89 16.93
N LEU A 55 -4.41 2.79 15.64
CA LEU A 55 -5.39 2.51 14.58
C LEU A 55 -5.45 1.04 14.18
N VAL A 56 -4.52 0.20 14.66
CA VAL A 56 -4.53 -1.26 14.53
C VAL A 56 -5.63 -1.83 15.43
N ARG A 57 -6.49 -2.70 14.88
CA ARG A 57 -7.72 -3.14 15.55
C ARG A 57 -7.56 -4.45 16.29
N SER A 58 -7.06 -5.48 15.60
CA SER A 58 -6.86 -6.83 16.14
C SER A 58 -5.88 -6.80 17.30
N GLU A 59 -6.17 -7.54 18.36
CA GLU A 59 -5.29 -7.65 19.53
C GLU A 59 -3.97 -8.35 19.18
N GLN A 60 -4.06 -9.41 18.38
CA GLN A 60 -2.88 -10.13 17.87
C GLN A 60 -1.95 -9.20 17.08
N GLU A 61 -2.51 -8.35 16.22
CA GLU A 61 -1.71 -7.37 15.46
C GLU A 61 -1.19 -6.23 16.32
N ARG A 62 -1.85 -5.88 17.43
CA ARG A 62 -1.30 -4.86 18.35
C ARG A 62 0.02 -5.34 18.95
N CYS A 63 0.11 -6.61 19.33
CA CYS A 63 1.36 -7.22 19.77
C CYS A 63 2.43 -7.16 18.66
N SER A 64 2.07 -7.49 17.42
CA SER A 64 3.01 -7.36 16.29
C SER A 64 3.40 -5.91 16.02
N ALA A 65 2.47 -4.96 16.12
CA ALA A 65 2.73 -3.53 15.94
C ALA A 65 3.61 -2.94 17.05
N ASP A 66 3.54 -3.50 18.27
CA ASP A 66 4.43 -3.17 19.38
C ASP A 66 5.85 -3.72 19.17
N ALA A 67 5.94 -4.92 18.58
CA ALA A 67 7.19 -5.52 18.18
C ALA A 67 7.80 -4.86 16.92
N HIS A 68 7.03 -4.09 16.15
CA HIS A 68 7.49 -3.45 14.91
C HIS A 68 8.78 -2.66 15.12
N ARG A 69 9.74 -2.86 14.22
CA ARG A 69 10.98 -2.09 14.12
C ARG A 69 11.15 -1.64 12.69
N SER A 70 11.44 -0.36 12.50
CA SER A 70 11.61 0.17 11.16
C SER A 70 12.79 -0.49 10.46
N ALA A 71 12.61 -0.86 9.19
CA ALA A 71 13.64 -1.46 8.36
C ALA A 71 13.93 -0.58 7.13
N PRO A 72 15.21 -0.32 6.79
CA PRO A 72 15.57 0.27 5.51
C PRO A 72 15.18 -0.66 4.36
N LEU A 73 14.77 -0.08 3.24
CA LEU A 73 14.52 -0.83 2.02
C LEU A 73 15.83 -1.42 1.48
N ASP A 74 15.88 -2.74 1.32
CA ASP A 74 16.94 -3.48 0.67
C ASP A 74 16.54 -3.92 -0.75
N ASP A 75 17.49 -4.52 -1.47
CA ASP A 75 17.29 -4.95 -2.85
C ASP A 75 16.46 -6.24 -2.95
N ALA A 76 16.47 -7.07 -1.90
CA ALA A 76 15.59 -8.24 -1.80
C ALA A 76 14.12 -7.83 -1.76
N GLY A 77 13.78 -6.77 -1.03
CA GLY A 77 12.44 -6.20 -1.01
C GLY A 77 11.96 -5.76 -2.39
N LEU A 78 12.85 -5.30 -3.27
CA LEU A 78 12.50 -4.91 -4.65
C LEU A 78 12.15 -6.11 -5.54
N GLN A 79 12.50 -7.33 -5.15
CA GLN A 79 12.14 -8.59 -5.83
C GLN A 79 10.76 -9.14 -5.43
N THR A 80 10.05 -8.44 -4.55
CA THR A 80 8.69 -8.80 -4.11
C THR A 80 7.69 -8.72 -5.26
N ASP A 81 6.73 -9.63 -5.30
CA ASP A 81 5.74 -9.77 -6.40
C ASP A 81 4.86 -8.52 -6.56
N LEU A 82 4.52 -7.83 -5.45
CA LEU A 82 3.77 -6.58 -5.44
C LEU A 82 4.34 -5.58 -4.43
N VAL A 83 4.69 -4.38 -4.90
CA VAL A 83 5.23 -3.31 -4.04
C VAL A 83 4.26 -2.13 -3.99
N ILE A 84 3.88 -1.73 -2.78
CA ILE A 84 2.90 -0.68 -2.53
C ILE A 84 3.54 0.49 -1.78
N ALA A 85 3.68 1.62 -2.46
CA ALA A 85 4.22 2.86 -1.93
C ALA A 85 3.14 3.77 -1.31
N ALA A 86 3.51 4.51 -0.26
CA ALA A 86 2.61 5.46 0.38
C ALA A 86 2.28 6.69 -0.48
N SER A 87 3.18 7.08 -1.39
CA SER A 87 3.00 8.18 -2.33
C SER A 87 3.84 7.99 -3.59
N ARG A 88 3.60 8.86 -4.58
CA ARG A 88 4.39 8.89 -5.83
C ARG A 88 5.86 9.20 -5.59
N ALA A 89 6.21 9.93 -4.53
CA ALA A 89 7.62 10.21 -4.21
C ALA A 89 8.36 8.93 -3.81
N GLU A 90 7.76 8.10 -2.96
CA GLU A 90 8.34 6.78 -2.63
C GLU A 90 8.32 5.84 -3.85
N ARG A 91 7.24 5.85 -4.66
CA ARG A 91 7.18 5.10 -5.92
C ARG A 91 8.31 5.48 -6.89
N ALA A 92 8.58 6.78 -7.04
CA ALA A 92 9.66 7.28 -7.87
C ALA A 92 11.04 6.89 -7.34
N ALA A 93 11.24 6.89 -6.01
CA ALA A 93 12.48 6.43 -5.39
C ALA A 93 12.72 4.93 -5.65
N LEU A 94 11.68 4.10 -5.55
CA LEU A 94 11.72 2.68 -5.89
C LEU A 94 12.10 2.45 -7.36
N ALA A 95 11.43 3.15 -8.28
CA ALA A 95 11.65 3.05 -9.73
C ALA A 95 13.02 3.57 -10.21
N GLN A 96 13.67 4.42 -9.41
CA GLN A 96 15.05 4.88 -9.66
C GLN A 96 16.08 3.85 -9.18
N ARG A 97 15.79 3.14 -8.07
CA ARG A 97 16.65 2.07 -7.56
C ARG A 97 16.59 0.80 -8.41
N SER A 98 15.40 0.41 -8.85
CA SER A 98 15.14 -0.79 -9.66
C SER A 98 14.14 -0.44 -10.78
N PRO A 99 14.63 -0.03 -11.95
CA PRO A 99 13.77 0.26 -13.11
C PRO A 99 12.93 -0.95 -13.56
N GLU A 100 13.44 -2.16 -13.38
CA GLU A 100 12.77 -3.42 -13.72
C GLU A 100 11.58 -3.74 -12.81
N ALA A 101 11.52 -3.20 -11.59
CA ALA A 101 10.38 -3.39 -10.70
C ALA A 101 9.19 -2.47 -11.02
N ARG A 102 9.30 -1.52 -11.97
CA ARG A 102 8.28 -0.48 -12.24
C ARG A 102 6.86 -1.01 -12.52
N TRP A 103 6.76 -2.16 -13.17
CA TRP A 103 5.48 -2.75 -13.53
C TRP A 103 4.74 -3.28 -12.29
N ARG A 104 5.46 -3.68 -11.23
CA ARG A 104 4.88 -4.19 -9.97
C ARG A 104 4.87 -3.19 -8.81
N VAL A 105 5.25 -1.93 -9.04
CA VAL A 105 5.26 -0.88 -8.00
C VAL A 105 4.13 0.13 -8.23
N PHE A 106 3.23 0.26 -7.27
CA PHE A 106 2.08 1.17 -7.31
C PHE A 106 2.03 2.03 -6.04
N THR A 107 1.35 3.18 -6.07
CA THR A 107 0.93 3.77 -4.78
C THR A 107 -0.26 3.01 -4.22
N LEU A 108 -0.50 3.06 -2.90
CA LEU A 108 -1.66 2.40 -2.29
C LEU A 108 -2.98 2.84 -2.96
N SER A 109 -3.14 4.16 -3.12
CA SER A 109 -4.34 4.72 -3.73
C SER A 109 -4.46 4.36 -5.22
N GLU A 110 -3.34 4.26 -5.94
CA GLU A 110 -3.31 3.82 -7.34
C GLU A 110 -3.74 2.35 -7.45
N ALA A 111 -3.17 1.47 -6.64
CA ALA A 111 -3.51 0.04 -6.63
C ALA A 111 -4.98 -0.21 -6.30
N VAL A 112 -5.53 0.48 -5.29
CA VAL A 112 -6.95 0.36 -4.93
C VAL A 112 -7.87 0.83 -6.05
N LEU A 113 -7.56 1.95 -6.68
CA LEU A 113 -8.37 2.47 -7.78
C LEU A 113 -8.34 1.54 -9.00
N LEU A 114 -7.16 1.04 -9.37
CA LEU A 114 -6.99 0.06 -10.44
C LEU A 114 -7.71 -1.26 -10.11
N GLY A 115 -7.62 -1.72 -8.85
CA GLY A 115 -8.32 -2.92 -8.37
C GLY A 115 -9.84 -2.87 -8.55
N ARG A 116 -10.45 -1.70 -8.36
CA ARG A 116 -11.89 -1.51 -8.63
C ARG A 116 -12.25 -1.70 -10.10
N TYR A 117 -11.36 -1.35 -11.02
CA TYR A 117 -11.57 -1.65 -12.44
C TYR A 117 -11.39 -3.14 -12.70
N VAL A 118 -10.38 -3.75 -12.10
CA VAL A 118 -10.12 -5.20 -12.20
C VAL A 118 -11.32 -6.02 -11.75
N GLU A 119 -11.98 -5.66 -10.65
CA GLU A 119 -13.19 -6.34 -10.17
C GLU A 119 -14.35 -6.30 -11.17
N THR A 120 -14.38 -5.30 -12.08
CA THR A 120 -15.39 -5.24 -13.15
C THR A 120 -15.03 -6.07 -14.38
N LEU A 121 -13.77 -6.48 -14.50
CA LEU A 121 -13.27 -7.34 -15.57
C LEU A 121 -13.41 -8.79 -15.09
N GLU A 122 -14.56 -9.42 -15.33
CA GLU A 122 -14.68 -10.86 -15.07
C GLU A 122 -13.71 -11.64 -15.94
N PRO A 123 -12.76 -12.42 -15.37
CA PRO A 123 -11.96 -13.31 -16.19
C PRO A 123 -12.87 -14.47 -16.63
N CYS A 124 -13.08 -14.63 -17.93
CA CYS A 124 -14.04 -15.60 -18.49
C CYS A 124 -13.84 -17.05 -18.01
N ASP A 125 -12.64 -17.41 -17.52
CA ASP A 125 -12.30 -18.79 -17.11
C ASP A 125 -11.58 -18.90 -15.74
N ALA A 126 -11.51 -17.84 -14.93
CA ALA A 126 -10.72 -17.89 -13.69
C ALA A 126 -11.48 -18.57 -12.54
N THR A 127 -11.06 -19.79 -12.20
CA THR A 127 -11.65 -20.59 -11.12
C THR A 127 -10.75 -20.69 -9.88
N GLN A 128 -9.47 -20.36 -9.99
CA GLN A 128 -8.49 -20.50 -8.91
C GLN A 128 -8.14 -19.16 -8.26
N PRO A 129 -7.80 -19.14 -6.95
CA PRO A 129 -7.29 -17.94 -6.30
C PRO A 129 -6.06 -17.39 -7.02
N GLY A 130 -6.08 -16.11 -7.39
CA GLY A 130 -4.97 -15.49 -8.12
C GLY A 130 -3.78 -15.15 -7.21
N THR A 131 -2.61 -14.93 -7.82
CA THR A 131 -1.38 -14.56 -7.10
C THR A 131 -1.15 -13.05 -7.04
N ALA A 132 -0.28 -12.59 -6.15
CA ALA A 132 0.12 -11.18 -6.08
C ALA A 132 0.80 -10.69 -7.38
N ASP A 133 1.60 -11.57 -8.01
CA ASP A 133 2.26 -11.31 -9.29
C ASP A 133 1.25 -11.13 -10.43
N GLN A 134 0.29 -12.05 -10.57
CA GLN A 134 -0.80 -11.95 -11.55
C GLN A 134 -1.63 -10.68 -11.33
N TYR A 135 -1.89 -10.33 -10.07
CA TYR A 135 -2.60 -9.10 -9.74
C TYR A 135 -1.79 -7.87 -10.18
N ALA A 136 -0.47 -7.84 -9.89
CA ALA A 136 0.42 -6.76 -10.31
C ALA A 136 0.46 -6.59 -11.84
N GLN A 137 0.55 -7.69 -12.59
CA GLN A 137 0.50 -7.68 -14.06
C GLN A 137 -0.81 -7.05 -14.56
N LEU A 138 -1.93 -7.42 -13.95
CA LEU A 138 -3.24 -6.90 -14.34
C LEU A 138 -3.39 -5.40 -13.99
N LEU A 139 -2.93 -4.98 -12.81
CA LEU A 139 -2.90 -3.57 -12.45
C LEU A 139 -2.04 -2.75 -13.43
N ASP A 140 -0.87 -3.27 -13.84
CA ASP A 140 0.01 -2.59 -14.79
C ASP A 140 -0.65 -2.46 -16.18
N ALA A 141 -1.28 -3.53 -16.67
CA ALA A 141 -2.02 -3.53 -17.92
C ALA A 141 -3.18 -2.51 -17.93
N GLN A 142 -3.80 -2.25 -16.78
CA GLN A 142 -4.88 -1.27 -16.63
C GLN A 142 -4.40 0.14 -16.25
N ARG A 143 -3.10 0.35 -16.03
CA ARG A 143 -2.55 1.63 -15.55
C ARG A 143 -2.90 2.80 -16.47
N GLY A 144 -2.98 2.58 -17.78
CA GLY A 144 -3.37 3.59 -18.77
C GLY A 144 -4.84 4.01 -18.73
N MET A 145 -5.71 3.21 -18.10
CA MET A 145 -7.16 3.46 -17.99
C MET A 145 -7.53 4.18 -16.70
N LEU A 146 -6.57 4.45 -15.81
CA LEU A 146 -6.83 5.03 -14.50
C LEU A 146 -7.34 6.47 -14.60
N VAL A 147 -8.62 6.66 -14.29
CA VAL A 147 -9.18 8.00 -14.09
C VAL A 147 -8.86 8.48 -12.68
N VAL A 148 -7.82 9.30 -12.55
CA VAL A 148 -7.44 9.88 -11.26
C VAL A 148 -8.52 10.87 -10.81
N PRO A 149 -9.15 10.68 -9.63
CA PRO A 149 -10.18 11.58 -9.13
C PRO A 149 -9.63 13.01 -9.03
N ARG A 150 -10.35 13.99 -9.59
CA ARG A 150 -9.92 15.40 -9.46
C ARG A 150 -9.92 15.78 -7.97
N PRO A 151 -8.85 16.41 -7.46
CA PRO A 151 -8.80 16.83 -6.07
C PRO A 151 -9.99 17.78 -5.79
N GLN A 152 -10.82 17.43 -4.80
CA GLN A 152 -11.98 18.26 -4.43
C GLN A 152 -11.53 19.71 -4.18
N ARG A 153 -12.12 20.65 -4.92
CA ARG A 153 -11.89 22.10 -4.73
C ARG A 153 -12.43 22.52 -3.36
N ARG A 154 -11.64 22.43 -2.30
CA ARG A 154 -11.92 23.22 -1.09
C ARG A 154 -11.58 24.68 -1.40
N ARG A 155 -12.57 25.58 -1.31
CA ARG A 155 -12.37 27.04 -1.37
C ARG A 155 -11.31 27.41 -0.34
N ARG A 156 -10.18 27.95 -0.77
CA ARG A 156 -9.19 28.57 0.14
C ARG A 156 -9.54 30.04 0.29
N VAL A 157 -9.75 30.45 1.52
CA VAL A 157 -9.52 31.83 1.97
C VAL A 157 -8.08 31.81 2.50
N LEU A 158 -7.18 32.51 1.79
CA LEU A 158 -5.73 32.67 2.03
C LEU A 158 -4.78 31.43 1.91
N GLY A 159 -3.81 31.56 1.00
CA GLY A 159 -2.38 31.28 1.25
C GLY A 159 -1.85 29.83 1.26
N LEU A 160 -1.16 29.46 0.17
CA LEU A 160 0.00 28.54 0.08
C LEU A 160 -0.09 27.16 0.77
N GLY A 161 -0.36 26.13 -0.02
CA GLY A 161 0.00 24.77 0.36
C GLY A 161 -0.34 23.86 -0.80
N GLU A 162 0.70 23.24 -1.33
CA GLU A 162 0.64 22.28 -2.44
C GLU A 162 -0.44 21.25 -2.13
N ARG A 163 -1.40 21.10 -3.06
CA ARG A 163 -2.47 20.12 -2.89
C ARG A 163 -1.82 18.75 -2.96
N ALA A 164 -2.01 17.94 -1.91
CA ALA A 164 -1.62 16.54 -1.96
C ALA A 164 -2.30 15.90 -3.17
N HIS A 165 -1.51 15.24 -4.02
CA HIS A 165 -2.04 14.56 -5.19
C HIS A 165 -3.01 13.46 -4.75
N PRO A 166 -4.09 13.18 -5.50
CA PRO A 166 -5.06 12.15 -5.13
C PRO A 166 -4.43 10.78 -4.86
N LEU A 167 -3.36 10.44 -5.60
CA LEU A 167 -2.62 9.17 -5.43
C LEU A 167 -1.59 9.18 -4.29
N ASP A 168 -1.42 10.31 -3.59
CA ASP A 168 -0.47 10.45 -2.49
C ASP A 168 -1.23 10.37 -1.16
N ILE A 169 -0.78 9.50 -0.25
CA ILE A 169 -1.14 9.61 1.16
C ILE A 169 -0.07 10.45 1.85
N PRO A 170 -0.40 11.68 2.27
CA PRO A 170 0.59 12.63 2.73
C PRO A 170 1.30 12.14 4.00
N ASP A 171 2.60 12.44 4.09
CA ASP A 171 3.31 12.27 5.34
C ASP A 171 2.82 13.30 6.37
N GLY A 172 2.10 12.80 7.38
CA GLY A 172 1.56 13.59 8.46
C GLY A 172 2.50 13.72 9.66
N HIS A 173 3.66 13.05 9.68
CA HIS A 173 4.46 12.90 10.90
C HIS A 173 4.98 14.23 11.46
N ARG A 174 5.31 15.19 10.57
CA ARG A 174 5.71 16.56 10.95
C ARG A 174 4.54 17.56 10.97
N ARG A 175 3.32 17.11 10.71
CA ARG A 175 2.12 17.96 10.65
C ARG A 175 1.32 17.87 11.95
N ARG A 176 0.29 18.72 12.07
CA ARG A 176 -0.65 18.68 13.22
C ARG A 176 -1.25 17.28 13.39
N ARG A 177 -1.40 16.83 14.64
CA ARG A 177 -1.96 15.52 15.03
C ARG A 177 -3.20 15.12 14.23
N ARG A 178 -4.19 16.03 14.09
CA ARG A 178 -5.43 15.79 13.35
C ARG A 178 -5.19 15.44 11.87
N ALA A 179 -4.27 16.14 11.20
CA ALA A 179 -3.93 15.87 9.81
C ALA A 179 -3.23 14.51 9.66
N HIS A 180 -2.34 14.17 10.60
CA HIS A 180 -1.68 12.88 10.63
C HIS A 180 -2.67 11.73 10.84
N THR A 181 -3.56 11.84 11.82
CA THR A 181 -4.62 10.86 12.06
C THR A 181 -5.54 10.72 10.84
N GLY A 182 -5.88 11.81 10.15
CA GLY A 182 -6.67 11.77 8.92
C GLY A 182 -5.99 10.96 7.81
N ALA A 183 -4.69 11.20 7.58
CA ALA A 183 -3.90 10.44 6.61
C ALA A 183 -3.83 8.94 6.98
N LEU A 184 -3.62 8.61 8.25
CA LEU A 184 -3.54 7.21 8.69
C LEU A 184 -4.89 6.48 8.67
N LYS A 185 -6.01 7.18 8.90
CA LYS A 185 -7.34 6.60 8.68
C LYS A 185 -7.56 6.23 7.21
N ARG A 186 -7.06 7.07 6.29
CA ARG A 186 -7.08 6.77 4.85
C ARG A 186 -6.21 5.56 4.51
N VAL A 187 -4.98 5.47 5.06
CA VAL A 187 -4.12 4.27 4.92
C VAL A 187 -4.89 3.01 5.32
N ARG A 188 -5.53 3.02 6.49
CA ARG A 188 -6.25 1.85 7.00
C ARG A 188 -7.41 1.46 6.08
N ALA A 189 -8.20 2.43 5.61
CA ALA A 189 -9.32 2.15 4.72
C ALA A 189 -8.85 1.53 3.40
N GLU A 190 -7.86 2.16 2.74
CA GLU A 190 -7.36 1.69 1.44
C GLU A 190 -6.58 0.37 1.56
N ALA A 191 -5.83 0.13 2.64
CA ALA A 191 -5.12 -1.13 2.84
C ALA A 191 -6.07 -2.31 3.10
N ALA A 192 -7.18 -2.08 3.82
CA ALA A 192 -8.22 -3.08 3.99
C ALA A 192 -8.92 -3.40 2.65
N GLU A 193 -9.22 -2.37 1.86
CA GLU A 193 -9.81 -2.54 0.53
C GLU A 193 -8.88 -3.31 -0.42
N LEU A 194 -7.59 -2.99 -0.45
CA LEU A 194 -6.60 -3.73 -1.23
C LEU A 194 -6.54 -5.22 -0.81
N SER A 195 -6.63 -5.50 0.49
CA SER A 195 -6.69 -6.88 0.99
C SER A 195 -7.92 -7.62 0.49
N SER A 196 -9.10 -6.98 0.53
CA SER A 196 -10.34 -7.60 0.02
C SER A 196 -10.28 -7.85 -1.49
N GLN A 197 -9.68 -6.91 -2.25
CA GLN A 197 -9.47 -7.06 -3.70
C GLN A 197 -8.58 -8.28 -4.00
N LEU A 198 -7.42 -8.39 -3.35
CA LEU A 198 -6.49 -9.52 -3.53
C LEU A 198 -7.08 -10.86 -3.05
N ALA A 199 -7.81 -10.86 -1.95
CA ALA A 199 -8.48 -12.06 -1.44
C ALA A 199 -9.51 -12.60 -2.45
N SER A 200 -10.29 -11.69 -3.06
CA SER A 200 -11.35 -12.01 -4.03
C SER A 200 -10.80 -12.28 -5.44
N PHE A 201 -9.58 -11.81 -5.74
CA PHE A 201 -8.97 -11.96 -7.05
C PHE A 201 -8.79 -13.43 -7.45
N ARG A 202 -9.26 -13.74 -8.66
CA ARG A 202 -9.09 -15.04 -9.32
C ARG A 202 -8.10 -14.91 -10.47
N GLY A 203 -7.13 -15.81 -10.51
CA GLY A 203 -6.08 -15.83 -11.50
C GLY A 203 -6.42 -16.71 -12.69
N ALA A 204 -5.90 -16.38 -13.87
CA ALA A 204 -5.87 -17.33 -14.97
C ALA A 204 -5.02 -18.56 -14.58
N PRO A 205 -5.38 -19.77 -15.03
CA PRO A 205 -4.58 -20.96 -14.78
C PRO A 205 -3.16 -20.78 -15.33
N ALA A 206 -2.17 -21.31 -14.61
CA ALA A 206 -0.80 -21.41 -15.12
C ALA A 206 -0.83 -22.28 -16.39
N ARG A 207 -0.31 -21.74 -17.50
CA ARG A 207 -0.20 -22.47 -18.78
C ARG A 207 0.92 -23.49 -18.73
#